data_AF-A0A914GU57-F1
#
_entry.id   AF-A0A914GU57-F1
#
_cell.length_a   1.000
_cell.length_b   1.000
_cell.length_c   1.000
_cell.angle_alpha   90.00
_cell.angle_beta   90.00
_cell.angle_gamma   90.00
#
_symmetry.space_group_name_H-M   'P 1'
#
loop_
_entity.id
_entity.type
_entity.pdbx_description
1 polymer ?
#
loop_
_entity_poly.entity_id
_entity_poly.type
_entity_poly.pdbx_seq_one_letter_code
_entity_poly.pdbx_strand_id
1 'polypeptide(L)'
;MENSGQQDRVQMTLKSYQLLSENFPEFRCSPRGGVRIEGIGTLLTYWLDGCDSDGVTSDRSASDVPTQRRPPEEMPPSLLPG
;
A
#
# COMPACT_ATOMS: atom_id res chain seq x y z
N MET A 1 -3.43 6.80 -2.08
CA MET A 1 -4.08 6.29 -0.84
C MET A 1 -3.04 5.76 0.14
N GLU A 2 -1.91 5.24 -0.34
CA GLU A 2 -0.77 4.74 0.46
C GLU A 2 -0.30 5.63 1.63
N ASN A 3 -0.26 6.96 1.46
CA ASN A 3 0.19 7.87 2.53
C ASN A 3 -0.71 7.84 3.78
N SER A 4 -1.96 7.40 3.63
CA SER A 4 -2.90 7.22 4.74
C SER A 4 -3.10 5.76 5.14
N GLY A 5 -2.33 4.85 4.53
CA GLY A 5 -2.47 3.40 4.69
C GLY A 5 -2.00 2.91 6.06
N GLN A 6 -2.37 1.67 6.36
CA GLN A 6 -1.80 0.92 7.47
C GLN A 6 -0.95 -0.20 6.87
N GLN A 7 0.23 -0.43 7.45
CA GLN A 7 1.11 -1.52 7.03
C GLN A 7 0.37 -2.85 7.06
N ASP A 8 0.65 -3.69 6.07
CA ASP A 8 0.03 -5.02 5.86
C ASP A 8 -1.49 -5.01 5.64
N ARG A 9 -2.07 -3.85 5.29
CA ARG A 9 -3.48 -3.73 4.92
C ARG A 9 -3.65 -3.01 3.61
N VAL A 10 -4.52 -3.56 2.76
CA VAL A 10 -4.88 -2.91 1.49
C VAL A 10 -6.04 -1.95 1.75
N GLN A 11 -5.76 -0.66 1.57
CA GLN A 11 -6.78 0.39 1.66
C GLN A 11 -7.42 0.64 0.29
N MET A 12 -8.74 0.78 0.25
CA MET A 12 -9.46 1.09 -0.98
C MET A 12 -10.49 2.22 -0.80
N THR A 13 -10.90 2.81 -1.92
CA THR A 13 -11.94 3.86 -1.96
C THR A 13 -13.34 3.24 -2.04
N LEU A 14 -14.39 4.01 -1.74
CA LEU A 14 -15.78 3.58 -1.93
C LEU A 14 -16.06 3.05 -3.35
N LYS A 15 -15.58 3.73 -4.39
CA LYS A 15 -15.82 3.30 -5.77
C LYS A 15 -15.18 1.94 -6.07
N SER A 16 -13.97 1.70 -5.55
CA SER A 16 -13.30 0.41 -5.64
C SER A 16 -14.06 -0.68 -4.90
N TYR A 17 -14.56 -0.38 -3.69
CA TYR A 17 -15.39 -1.30 -2.91
C TYR A 17 -16.66 -1.70 -3.66
N GLN A 18 -17.40 -0.74 -4.23
CA GLN A 18 -18.63 -1.00 -4.99
C GLN A 18 -18.35 -1.95 -6.17
N LEU A 19 -17.31 -1.64 -6.97
CA LEU A 19 -16.95 -2.47 -8.11
C LEU A 19 -16.53 -3.89 -7.68
N LEU A 20 -15.76 -4.01 -6.60
CA LEU A 20 -15.32 -5.30 -6.09
C LEU A 20 -16.52 -6.13 -5.59
N SER A 21 -17.40 -5.54 -4.78
CA SER A 21 -18.58 -6.22 -4.24
C SER A 21 -19.59 -6.61 -5.32
N GLU A 22 -19.69 -5.87 -6.42
CA GLU A 22 -20.57 -6.20 -7.54
C GLU A 22 -20.08 -7.38 -8.37
N ASN A 23 -18.76 -7.56 -8.52
CA ASN A 23 -18.17 -8.55 -9.42
C ASN A 23 -17.57 -9.77 -8.69
N PHE A 24 -17.15 -9.60 -7.45
CA PHE A 24 -16.44 -10.60 -6.64
C PHE A 24 -16.93 -10.57 -5.19
N PRO A 25 -18.16 -11.04 -4.92
CA PRO A 25 -18.77 -11.00 -3.59
C PRO A 25 -18.05 -11.87 -2.55
N GLU A 26 -17.14 -12.75 -2.97
CA GLU A 26 -16.30 -13.57 -2.10
C GLU A 26 -15.26 -12.77 -1.29
N PHE A 27 -14.95 -11.54 -1.71
CA PHE A 27 -14.04 -10.66 -0.99
C PHE A 27 -14.74 -9.87 0.10
N ARG A 28 -14.18 -9.94 1.31
CA ARG A 28 -14.65 -9.21 2.48
C ARG A 28 -13.93 -7.89 2.63
N CYS A 29 -14.72 -6.86 2.94
CA CYS A 29 -14.21 -5.54 3.25
C CYS A 29 -14.76 -5.02 4.57
N SER A 30 -13.94 -4.29 5.31
CA SER A 30 -14.34 -3.61 6.54
C SER A 30 -14.31 -2.09 6.38
N PRO A 31 -15.28 -1.35 6.93
CA PRO A 31 -15.28 0.10 6.84
C PRO A 31 -14.13 0.68 7.66
N ARG A 32 -13.32 1.53 7.04
CA ARG A 32 -12.29 2.32 7.73
C ARG A 32 -12.84 3.67 8.19
N GLY A 33 -13.63 4.30 7.33
CA GLY A 33 -14.16 5.65 7.55
C GLY A 33 -13.65 6.67 6.54
N GLY A 34 -13.84 7.95 6.87
CA GLY A 34 -13.49 9.08 6.01
C GLY A 34 -12.01 9.46 6.12
N VAL A 35 -11.32 9.57 4.99
CA VAL A 35 -9.94 10.09 4.92
C VAL A 35 -9.97 11.44 4.22
N ARG A 36 -9.40 12.46 4.87
CA ARG A 36 -9.30 13.79 4.29
C ARG A 36 -8.10 13.85 3.35
N ILE A 37 -8.35 14.16 2.09
CA ILE A 37 -7.36 14.35 1.04
C ILE A 37 -7.36 15.82 0.67
N GLU A 38 -6.19 16.44 0.72
CA GLU A 38 -6.02 17.83 0.34
C GLU A 38 -6.39 18.05 -1.14
N GLY A 39 -7.17 19.10 -1.41
CA GLY A 39 -7.68 19.41 -2.76
C GLY A 39 -8.86 18.57 -3.26
N ILE A 40 -9.24 17.48 -2.57
CA ILE A 40 -10.35 16.61 -2.97
C ILE A 40 -11.49 16.61 -1.93
N GLY A 41 -11.15 16.75 -0.64
CA GLY A 41 -12.11 16.65 0.46
C GLY A 41 -12.04 15.30 1.17
N THR A 42 -13.15 14.85 1.74
CA THR A 42 -13.19 13.59 2.51
C THR A 42 -13.66 12.44 1.63
N LEU A 43 -12.85 11.40 1.50
CA LEU A 43 -13.20 10.17 0.79
C LEU A 43 -13.56 9.07 1.78
N LEU A 44 -14.62 8.32 1.49
CA LEU A 44 -14.94 7.09 2.20
C LEU A 44 -13.99 5.97 1.79
N THR A 45 -13.46 5.28 2.79
CA THR A 45 -12.42 4.26 2.61
C THR A 45 -12.74 2.98 3.37
N TYR A 46 -12.23 1.88 2.84
CA TYR A 46 -12.47 0.51 3.31
C TYR A 46 -11.14 -0.25 3.34
N TRP A 47 -11.05 -1.27 4.18
CA TRP A 47 -9.97 -2.26 4.17
C TRP A 47 -10.42 -3.51 3.43
N LEU A 48 -9.52 -4.12 2.68
CA LEU A 48 -9.70 -5.48 2.17
C LEU A 48 -9.27 -6.48 3.26
N ASP A 49 -10.20 -7.27 3.77
CA ASP A 49 -9.91 -8.24 4.82
C ASP A 49 -9.45 -9.59 4.25
N GLY A 50 -9.83 -9.92 3.00
CA GLY A 50 -9.45 -11.16 2.32
C GLY A 50 -10.60 -11.79 1.56
N CYS A 51 -10.43 -13.05 1.17
CA CYS A 51 -11.45 -13.86 0.52
C CYS A 51 -11.87 -15.00 1.45
N ASP A 52 -13.17 -15.29 1.55
CA ASP A 52 -13.68 -16.41 2.37
C ASP A 52 -13.43 -17.79 1.74
N SER A 53 -12.90 -17.86 0.52
CA SER A 53 -12.50 -19.15 -0.07
C SER A 53 -11.28 -19.71 0.69
N ASP A 54 -11.53 -20.74 1.50
CA ASP A 54 -10.55 -21.47 2.30
C ASP A 54 -9.24 -21.71 1.52
N GLY A 55 -8.15 -21.04 1.91
CA GLY A 55 -6.80 -21.50 1.60
C GLY A 55 -5.94 -20.69 0.64
N VAL A 56 -6.08 -19.36 0.52
CA VAL A 56 -4.97 -18.54 -0.02
C VAL A 56 -4.02 -18.13 1.12
N THR A 57 -3.25 -19.10 1.64
CA THR A 57 -2.06 -18.79 2.41
C THR A 57 -1.04 -18.16 1.45
N SER A 58 -0.99 -16.84 1.40
CA SER A 58 0.07 -16.14 0.70
C SER A 58 1.35 -16.35 1.51
N ASP A 59 2.12 -17.40 1.17
CA ASP A 59 3.47 -17.62 1.66
C ASP A 59 4.37 -16.52 1.10
N ARG A 60 4.36 -15.37 1.76
CA ARG A 60 5.50 -14.47 1.75
C ARG A 60 6.42 -14.94 2.87
N SER A 61 7.06 -16.09 2.68
CA SER A 61 8.32 -16.35 3.36
C SER A 61 9.17 -15.11 3.17
N ALA A 62 9.41 -14.40 4.26
CA ALA A 62 10.38 -13.32 4.34
C ALA A 62 11.74 -13.93 3.97
N SER A 63 12.03 -13.96 2.67
CA SER A 63 13.39 -14.17 2.21
C SER A 63 14.13 -12.90 2.59
N ASP A 64 14.76 -12.99 3.74
CA ASP A 64 15.81 -12.13 4.28
C ASP A 64 16.59 -11.49 3.12
N VAL A 65 16.26 -10.24 2.78
CA VAL A 65 17.06 -9.44 1.85
C VAL A 65 18.20 -8.88 2.70
N PRO A 66 19.47 -9.31 2.49
CA PRO A 66 20.57 -8.71 3.21
C PRO A 66 20.63 -7.24 2.80
N THR A 67 20.48 -6.35 3.78
CA THR A 67 20.74 -4.93 3.61
C THR A 67 22.21 -4.76 3.21
N GLN A 68 22.51 -4.69 1.91
CA GLN A 68 23.74 -4.08 1.45
C GLN A 68 23.62 -2.58 1.75
N ARG A 69 24.26 -2.17 2.85
CA ARG A 69 24.56 -0.77 3.12
C ARG A 69 25.37 -0.23 1.94
N ARG A 70 24.75 0.59 1.08
CA ARG A 70 25.48 1.41 0.12
C ARG A 70 26.37 2.38 0.92
N PRO A 71 27.69 2.43 0.71
CA PRO A 71 28.52 3.48 1.31
C PRO A 71 28.11 4.86 0.75
N PRO A 72 28.30 5.94 1.54
CA PRO A 72 27.95 7.29 1.11
C PRO A 72 28.83 7.74 -0.06
N GLU A 73 28.22 8.49 -0.98
CA GLU A 73 28.81 9.11 -2.16
C GLU A 73 30.24 9.63 -1.92
N GLU A 74 31.20 9.10 -2.67
CA GLU A 74 32.44 9.84 -2.94
C GLU A 74 32.09 11.04 -3.81
N MET A 75 32.08 12.21 -3.16
CA MET A 75 32.04 13.52 -3.76
C MET A 75 33.23 13.67 -4.73
N PRO A 76 33.03 13.94 -6.04
CA PRO A 76 34.15 14.11 -6.95
C PRO A 76 34.91 15.42 -6.62
N PRO A 77 36.26 15.39 -6.55
CA PRO A 77 37.04 16.55 -6.19
C PRO A 77 37.05 17.59 -7.32
N SER A 78 36.57 18.79 -6.97
CA SER A 78 37.08 20.11 -7.35
C SER A 78 37.64 20.29 -8.77
N LEU A 79 36.87 21.03 -9.58
CA LEU A 79 37.34 21.87 -10.67
C LEU A 79 38.58 22.68 -10.23
N LEU A 80 39.74 22.41 -10.82
CA LEU A 80 40.86 23.34 -10.87
C LEU A 80 40.85 24.05 -12.23
N PRO A 81 41.06 25.38 -12.25
CA PRO A 81 41.05 26.17 -13.48
C PRO A 81 42.37 25.95 -14.25
N GLY A 82 42.25 25.81 -15.58
CA GLY A 82 43.33 26.02 -16.53
C GLY A 82 43.11 27.34 -17.27
#